data_AF-A0A7C2PXF8-F1
#
_entry.id   AF-A0A7C2PXF8-F1
#
_cell.length_a   1.000
_cell.length_b   1.000
_cell.length_c   1.000
_cell.angle_alpha   90.00
_cell.angle_beta   90.00
_cell.angle_gamma   90.00
#
_symmetry.space_group_name_H-M   'P 1'
#
loop_
_entity.id
_entity.type
_entity.pdbx_description
1 polymer ?
#
loop_
_entity_poly.entity_id
_entity_poly.type
_entity_poly.pdbx_seq_one_letter_code
_entity_poly.pdbx_strand_id
1 'polypeptide(L)'
;TAVANLSVMPSAIELCGSEIELIESSDREFRLKHKIAQELQGYSYIIIDTPPSLGILTLNSLVASDKVIVPIQCEYFALEGLMAFLNTVRLIRERLNASLDILGVLLTMADYRTKIACEVEQEIRQNFKDLVFHTVIHRNVRLAEAPSYGKPIGLYDSKSIGTQCYNALTEEILGRLGGYDYGEKERFRPGDIGTHSG
;
A
#
# COMPACT_ATOMS: atom_id res chain seq x y z
N THR A 1 -15.68 3.05 12.54
CA THR A 1 -15.63 1.62 12.17
C THR A 1 -15.76 0.77 13.44
N ALA A 2 -15.68 -0.56 13.37
CA ALA A 2 -15.63 -1.41 14.57
C ALA A 2 -14.25 -1.39 15.28
N VAL A 3 -13.25 -0.72 14.70
CA VAL A 3 -11.89 -0.59 15.25
C VAL A 3 -11.76 0.82 15.86
N ALA A 4 -11.27 0.88 17.10
CA ALA A 4 -11.01 2.15 17.78
C ALA A 4 -9.97 2.98 17.02
N ASN A 5 -10.14 4.31 17.00
CA ASN A 5 -9.27 5.26 16.30
C ASN A 5 -9.18 5.05 14.77
N LEU A 6 -10.08 4.25 14.20
CA LEU A 6 -10.18 4.05 12.75
C LEU A 6 -11.50 4.64 12.23
N SER A 7 -11.37 5.70 11.45
CA SER A 7 -12.45 6.27 10.64
C SER A 7 -12.28 5.85 9.18
N VAL A 8 -13.38 5.78 8.45
CA VAL A 8 -13.39 5.46 7.02
C VAL A 8 -14.28 6.47 6.31
N MET A 9 -13.76 7.06 5.25
CA MET A 9 -14.54 7.81 4.27
C MET A 9 -14.90 6.83 3.15
N PRO A 10 -16.16 6.36 3.06
CA PRO A 10 -16.54 5.34 2.08
C PRO A 10 -16.51 5.92 0.66
N SER A 11 -16.20 5.06 -0.32
CA SER A 11 -16.43 5.35 -1.73
C SER A 11 -17.84 4.90 -2.14
N ALA A 12 -18.34 5.48 -3.22
CA ALA A 12 -19.62 5.14 -3.82
C ALA A 12 -19.51 5.15 -5.35
N ILE A 13 -20.48 4.56 -6.05
CA ILE A 13 -20.45 4.44 -7.52
C ILE A 13 -20.39 5.83 -8.19
N GLU A 14 -20.96 6.83 -7.54
CA GLU A 14 -20.97 8.23 -7.95
C GLU A 14 -19.56 8.82 -8.10
N LEU A 15 -18.55 8.27 -7.42
CA LEU A 15 -17.16 8.70 -7.57
C LEU A 15 -16.64 8.56 -9.01
N CYS A 16 -17.17 7.60 -9.77
CA CYS A 16 -16.90 7.47 -11.21
C CYS A 16 -17.40 8.68 -12.00
N GLY A 17 -18.55 9.25 -11.63
CA GLY A 17 -19.09 10.47 -12.25
C GLY A 17 -18.25 11.69 -11.90
N SER A 18 -17.73 11.76 -10.68
CA SER A 18 -16.83 12.83 -10.25
C SER A 18 -15.54 12.90 -11.06
N GLU A 19 -15.06 11.80 -11.65
CA GLU A 19 -13.89 11.85 -12.55
C GLU A 19 -14.13 12.77 -13.75
N ILE A 20 -15.35 12.73 -14.31
CA ILE A 20 -15.72 13.55 -15.47
C ILE A 20 -15.83 15.02 -15.06
N GLU A 21 -16.48 15.30 -13.94
CA GLU A 21 -16.63 16.66 -13.40
C GLU A 21 -15.29 17.31 -13.04
N LEU A 22 -14.34 16.50 -12.53
CA LEU A 22 -13.00 16.97 -12.20
C LEU A 22 -12.21 17.40 -13.43
N ILE A 23 -12.46 16.87 -14.63
CA ILE A 23 -11.72 17.25 -15.84
C ILE A 23 -11.88 18.75 -16.15
N GLU A 24 -13.06 19.31 -15.94
CA GLU A 24 -13.35 20.72 -16.25
C GLU A 24 -13.00 21.66 -15.09
N SER A 25 -12.64 21.12 -13.93
CA SER A 25 -12.30 21.90 -12.75
C SER A 25 -10.90 22.51 -12.83
N SER A 26 -10.77 23.77 -12.41
CA SER A 26 -9.47 24.35 -12.09
C SER A 26 -8.83 23.65 -10.88
N ASP A 27 -7.50 23.52 -10.89
CA ASP A 27 -6.70 22.84 -9.85
C ASP A 27 -7.22 21.44 -9.51
N ARG A 28 -7.78 20.75 -10.51
CA ARG A 28 -8.40 19.43 -10.37
C ARG A 28 -7.48 18.39 -9.75
N GLU A 29 -6.17 18.52 -9.95
CA GLU A 29 -5.14 17.63 -9.41
C GLU A 29 -4.94 17.82 -7.89
N PHE A 30 -5.33 18.96 -7.34
CA PHE A 30 -5.09 19.34 -5.94
C PHE A 30 -6.35 19.26 -5.07
N ARG A 31 -7.51 18.89 -5.64
CA ARG A 31 -8.80 18.89 -4.94
C ARG A 31 -8.77 18.09 -3.64
N LEU A 32 -8.25 16.87 -3.69
CA LEU A 32 -8.14 16.03 -2.49
C LEU A 32 -7.18 16.64 -1.46
N LYS A 33 -6.01 17.13 -1.90
CA LYS A 33 -5.01 17.77 -1.03
C LYS A 33 -5.60 18.93 -0.23
N HIS A 34 -6.36 19.80 -0.90
CA HIS A 34 -7.02 20.94 -0.27
C HIS A 34 -8.07 20.50 0.76
N LYS A 35 -8.87 19.48 0.43
CA LYS A 35 -9.87 18.93 1.35
C LYS A 35 -9.25 18.29 2.59
N ILE A 36 -8.21 17.49 2.42
CA ILE A 36 -7.45 16.91 3.54
C ILE A 36 -6.90 18.02 4.45
N ALA A 37 -6.26 19.04 3.86
CA ALA A 37 -5.69 20.14 4.61
C ALA A 37 -6.72 20.95 5.40
N GLN A 38 -7.96 21.05 4.91
CA GLN A 38 -9.03 21.81 5.58
C GLN A 38 -9.74 20.99 6.66
N GLU A 39 -9.99 19.70 6.42
CA GLU A 39 -10.99 18.94 7.17
C GLU A 39 -10.40 17.81 8.03
N LEU A 40 -9.16 17.35 7.77
CA LEU A 40 -8.62 16.12 8.36
C LEU A 40 -7.38 16.32 9.26
N GLN A 41 -7.17 17.53 9.80
CA GLN A 41 -6.01 17.87 10.65
C GLN A 41 -5.90 17.07 11.96
N GLY A 42 -6.96 16.37 12.38
CA GLY A 42 -6.98 15.57 13.62
C GLY A 42 -6.41 14.16 13.51
N TYR A 43 -6.02 13.70 12.30
CA TYR A 43 -5.54 12.35 12.07
C TYR A 43 -4.02 12.30 12.00
N SER A 44 -3.41 11.33 12.70
CA SER A 44 -1.96 11.10 12.64
C SER A 44 -1.52 10.47 11.32
N TYR A 45 -2.38 9.64 10.73
CA TYR A 45 -2.15 8.98 9.44
C TYR A 45 -3.43 9.00 8.63
N ILE A 46 -3.29 9.22 7.32
CA ILE A 46 -4.36 9.10 6.33
C ILE A 46 -3.90 8.09 5.30
N ILE A 47 -4.66 7.01 5.13
CA ILE A 47 -4.41 5.99 4.11
C ILE A 47 -5.42 6.22 2.99
N ILE A 48 -4.92 6.36 1.77
CA ILE A 48 -5.73 6.55 0.57
C ILE A 48 -5.60 5.28 -0.28
N ASP A 49 -6.70 4.57 -0.47
CA ASP A 49 -6.79 3.43 -1.38
C ASP A 49 -7.19 3.93 -2.77
N THR A 50 -6.39 3.59 -3.78
CA THR A 50 -6.52 4.14 -5.13
C THR A 50 -7.15 3.14 -6.09
N PRO A 51 -7.93 3.59 -7.10
CA PRO A 51 -8.34 2.72 -8.19
C PRO A 51 -7.12 2.20 -8.98
N PRO A 52 -7.24 1.07 -9.70
CA PRO A 52 -6.13 0.46 -10.43
C PRO A 52 -5.69 1.25 -11.68
N SER A 53 -6.42 2.31 -12.06
CA SER A 53 -6.13 3.15 -13.22
C SER A 53 -5.31 4.38 -12.80
N LEU A 54 -4.44 4.86 -13.70
CA LEU A 54 -3.72 6.12 -13.51
C LEU A 54 -4.56 7.33 -13.98
N GLY A 55 -5.79 7.42 -13.48
CA GLY A 55 -6.74 8.50 -13.77
C GLY A 55 -6.60 9.71 -12.84
N ILE A 56 -7.58 10.62 -12.92
CA ILE A 56 -7.58 11.85 -12.11
C ILE A 56 -7.69 11.57 -10.60
N LEU A 57 -8.36 10.48 -10.18
CA LEU A 57 -8.44 10.10 -8.77
C LEU A 57 -7.10 9.63 -8.22
N THR A 58 -6.38 8.80 -8.97
CA THR A 58 -5.03 8.35 -8.60
C THR A 58 -4.05 9.51 -8.59
N LEU A 59 -4.17 10.44 -9.54
CA LEU A 59 -3.39 11.67 -9.55
C LEU A 59 -3.64 12.52 -8.30
N ASN A 60 -4.91 12.76 -7.95
CA ASN A 60 -5.29 13.47 -6.73
C ASN A 60 -4.72 12.81 -5.47
N SER A 61 -4.80 11.48 -5.42
CA SER A 61 -4.26 10.68 -4.31
C SER A 61 -2.76 10.88 -4.16
N LEU A 62 -1.99 10.78 -5.26
CA LEU A 62 -0.54 10.99 -5.25
C LEU A 62 -0.15 12.44 -4.93
N VAL A 63 -0.92 13.43 -5.38
CA VAL A 63 -0.68 14.85 -5.08
C VAL A 63 -0.97 15.18 -3.61
N ALA A 64 -1.91 14.48 -3.00
CA ALA A 64 -2.29 14.65 -1.61
C ALA A 64 -1.40 13.87 -0.62
N SER A 65 -0.74 12.79 -1.06
CA SER A 65 0.10 11.94 -0.22
C SER A 65 1.51 12.48 0.02
N ASP A 66 2.04 12.23 1.22
CA ASP A 66 3.47 12.41 1.52
C ASP A 66 4.30 11.21 1.06
N LYS A 67 3.74 10.01 1.21
CA LYS A 67 4.41 8.74 0.96
C LYS A 67 3.51 7.80 0.16
N VAL A 68 4.09 7.00 -0.73
CA VAL A 68 3.37 5.96 -1.49
C VAL A 68 3.96 4.58 -1.27
N ILE A 69 3.10 3.58 -1.07
CA ILE A 69 3.44 2.16 -1.07
C ILE A 69 3.01 1.58 -2.41
N VAL A 70 3.89 0.81 -3.06
CA VAL A 70 3.61 0.21 -4.37
C VAL A 70 3.41 -1.29 -4.21
N PRO A 71 2.15 -1.78 -4.12
CA PRO A 71 1.89 -3.21 -4.10
C PRO A 71 2.16 -3.80 -5.49
N ILE A 72 2.95 -4.88 -5.53
CA ILE A 72 3.29 -5.60 -6.75
C ILE A 72 3.06 -7.09 -6.55
N GLN A 73 2.45 -7.72 -7.55
CA GLN A 73 2.30 -9.16 -7.59
C GLN A 73 3.46 -9.73 -8.42
N CYS A 74 4.10 -10.80 -7.92
CA CYS A 74 5.28 -11.40 -8.56
C CYS A 74 4.92 -12.21 -9.82
N GLU A 75 4.50 -11.51 -10.88
CA GLU A 75 4.11 -12.05 -12.18
C GLU A 75 4.93 -11.45 -13.32
N TYR A 76 4.75 -11.98 -14.53
CA TYR A 76 5.61 -11.67 -15.69
C TYR A 76 5.75 -10.16 -16.01
N PHE A 77 4.69 -9.37 -15.82
CA PHE A 77 4.69 -7.92 -16.13
C PHE A 77 5.01 -7.01 -14.94
N ALA A 78 5.42 -7.59 -13.81
CA ALA A 78 5.63 -6.87 -12.56
C ALA A 78 6.67 -5.74 -12.70
N LEU A 79 7.84 -6.04 -13.28
CA LEU A 79 8.93 -5.06 -13.39
C LEU A 79 8.60 -3.91 -14.34
N GLU A 80 8.03 -4.20 -15.50
CA GLU A 80 7.70 -3.17 -16.49
C GLU A 80 6.66 -2.19 -15.91
N GLY A 81 5.61 -2.73 -15.27
CA GLY A 81 4.61 -1.93 -14.58
C GLY A 81 5.19 -1.08 -13.45
N LEU A 82 6.10 -1.65 -12.65
CA LEU A 82 6.79 -0.90 -11.59
C LEU A 82 7.61 0.25 -12.18
N MET A 83 8.43 0.00 -13.18
CA MET A 83 9.27 1.04 -13.82
C MET A 83 8.43 2.17 -14.41
N ALA A 84 7.32 1.84 -15.08
CA ALA A 84 6.38 2.83 -15.60
C ALA A 84 5.78 3.67 -14.46
N PHE A 85 5.37 3.03 -13.37
CA PHE A 85 4.82 3.71 -12.19
C PHE A 85 5.84 4.62 -11.51
N LEU A 86 7.08 4.16 -11.31
CA LEU A 86 8.15 4.97 -10.72
C LEU A 86 8.42 6.24 -11.54
N ASN A 87 8.40 6.13 -12.87
CA ASN A 87 8.53 7.31 -13.74
C ASN A 87 7.35 8.27 -13.59
N THR A 88 6.12 7.76 -13.46
CA THR A 88 4.95 8.58 -13.16
C THR A 88 5.09 9.33 -11.83
N VAL A 89 5.48 8.64 -10.75
CA VAL A 89 5.71 9.27 -9.45
C VAL A 89 6.76 10.37 -9.55
N ARG A 90 7.85 10.13 -10.29
CA ARG A 90 8.88 11.13 -10.55
C ARG A 90 8.31 12.39 -11.21
N LEU A 91 7.49 12.24 -12.26
CA LEU A 91 6.87 13.38 -12.96
C LEU A 91 5.92 14.16 -12.05
N ILE A 92 5.13 13.47 -11.23
CA ILE A 92 4.23 14.10 -10.25
C ILE A 92 5.05 14.87 -9.21
N ARG A 93 6.15 14.28 -8.73
CA ARG A 93 7.04 14.94 -7.77
C ARG A 93 7.65 16.22 -8.34
N GLU A 94 8.11 16.18 -9.59
CA GLU A 94 8.72 17.32 -10.26
C GLU A 94 7.74 18.48 -10.53
N ARG A 95 6.44 18.18 -10.76
CA ARG A 95 5.48 19.17 -11.26
C ARG A 95 4.38 19.57 -10.29
N LEU A 96 3.97 18.66 -9.40
CA LEU A 96 2.74 18.82 -8.62
C LEU A 96 2.94 18.60 -7.12
N ASN A 97 3.83 17.69 -6.71
CA ASN A 97 4.01 17.35 -5.30
C ASN A 97 5.47 17.05 -4.93
N ALA A 98 6.28 18.09 -4.72
CA ALA A 98 7.71 17.96 -4.45
C ALA A 98 8.08 17.13 -3.21
N SER A 99 7.15 16.99 -2.24
CA SER A 99 7.35 16.17 -1.04
C SER A 99 7.00 14.69 -1.22
N LEU A 100 6.36 14.30 -2.34
CA LEU A 100 5.98 12.92 -2.60
C LEU A 100 7.22 12.04 -2.68
N ASP A 101 7.21 10.95 -1.92
CA ASP A 101 8.28 9.98 -1.91
C ASP A 101 7.75 8.55 -1.81
N ILE A 102 8.55 7.59 -2.24
CA ILE A 102 8.15 6.19 -2.25
C ILE A 102 8.60 5.57 -0.93
N LEU A 103 7.63 5.13 -0.13
CA LEU A 103 7.90 4.46 1.14
C LEU A 103 8.49 3.07 0.92
N GLY A 104 7.96 2.37 -0.08
CA GLY A 104 8.54 1.11 -0.54
C GLY A 104 7.68 0.33 -1.51
N VAL A 105 8.29 -0.71 -2.07
CA VAL A 105 7.66 -1.69 -2.96
C VAL A 105 7.28 -2.92 -2.14
N LEU A 106 5.98 -3.24 -2.08
CA LEU A 106 5.45 -4.36 -1.30
C LEU A 106 5.16 -5.53 -2.22
N LEU A 107 5.84 -6.66 -2.02
CA LEU A 107 5.51 -7.90 -2.71
C LEU A 107 4.23 -8.50 -2.12
N THR A 108 3.26 -8.78 -2.98
CA THR A 108 1.92 -9.24 -2.60
C THR A 108 1.49 -10.49 -3.36
N MET A 109 0.56 -11.23 -2.75
CA MET A 109 0.00 -12.48 -3.27
C MET A 109 1.05 -13.51 -3.70
N ALA A 110 2.24 -13.47 -3.09
CA ALA A 110 3.36 -14.32 -3.47
C ALA A 110 3.05 -15.81 -3.25
N ASP A 111 3.40 -16.63 -4.23
CA ASP A 111 3.32 -18.09 -4.19
C ASP A 111 4.66 -18.71 -4.64
N TYR A 112 5.52 -19.01 -3.66
CA TYR A 112 6.86 -19.55 -3.89
C TYR A 112 6.91 -21.00 -4.35
N ARG A 113 5.75 -21.65 -4.53
CA ARG A 113 5.69 -22.90 -5.27
C ARG A 113 5.93 -22.68 -6.77
N THR A 114 5.77 -21.44 -7.23
CA THR A 114 5.98 -21.06 -8.64
C THR A 114 7.37 -20.48 -8.85
N LYS A 115 8.08 -20.99 -9.86
CA LYS A 115 9.42 -20.51 -10.23
C LYS A 115 9.40 -19.02 -10.60
N ILE A 116 8.36 -18.59 -11.30
CA ILE A 116 8.19 -17.20 -11.74
C ILE A 116 8.13 -16.22 -10.56
N ALA A 117 7.42 -16.56 -9.47
CA ALA A 117 7.33 -15.68 -8.32
C ALA A 117 8.71 -15.46 -7.66
N CYS A 118 9.50 -16.53 -7.55
CA CYS A 118 10.86 -16.46 -6.99
C CYS A 118 11.81 -15.65 -7.89
N GLU A 119 11.77 -15.88 -9.20
CA GLU A 119 12.61 -15.15 -10.17
C GLU A 119 12.28 -13.65 -10.19
N VAL A 120 10.98 -13.31 -10.23
CA VAL A 120 10.51 -11.92 -10.22
C VAL A 120 10.86 -11.22 -8.91
N GLU A 121 10.67 -11.86 -7.75
CA GLU A 121 11.09 -11.28 -6.47
C GLU A 121 12.59 -11.00 -6.46
N GLN A 122 13.40 -11.97 -6.88
CA GLN A 122 14.85 -11.83 -6.91
C GLN A 122 15.25 -10.62 -7.77
N GLU A 123 14.65 -10.48 -8.95
CA GLU A 123 14.93 -9.39 -9.86
C GLU A 123 14.49 -8.03 -9.29
N ILE A 124 13.30 -7.94 -8.67
CA ILE A 124 12.84 -6.72 -8.00
C ILE A 124 13.79 -6.34 -6.86
N ARG A 125 14.19 -7.29 -6.01
CA ARG A 125 15.12 -7.00 -4.90
C ARG A 125 16.51 -6.60 -5.39
N GLN A 126 17.01 -7.19 -6.47
CA GLN A 126 18.30 -6.81 -7.06
C GLN A 126 18.28 -5.38 -7.62
N ASN A 127 17.20 -4.99 -8.29
CA ASN A 127 17.08 -3.67 -8.93
C ASN A 127 16.73 -2.56 -7.93
N PHE A 128 15.85 -2.82 -6.97
CA PHE A 128 15.27 -1.79 -6.09
C PHE A 128 15.78 -1.84 -4.64
N LYS A 129 16.49 -2.90 -4.24
CA LYS A 129 17.22 -3.02 -2.96
C LYS A 129 16.37 -2.58 -1.75
N ASP A 130 16.84 -1.60 -1.00
CA ASP A 130 16.24 -1.11 0.24
C ASP A 130 14.85 -0.48 0.04
N LEU A 131 14.49 -0.15 -1.20
CA LEU A 131 13.14 0.31 -1.52
C LEU A 131 12.10 -0.81 -1.33
N VAL A 132 12.48 -2.07 -1.53
CA VAL A 132 11.57 -3.21 -1.36
C VAL A 132 11.34 -3.48 0.12
N PHE A 133 10.10 -3.69 0.53
CA PHE A 133 9.80 -4.17 1.88
C PHE A 133 10.44 -5.55 2.10
N HIS A 134 10.98 -5.77 3.30
CA HIS A 134 11.41 -7.10 3.71
C HIS A 134 10.20 -8.02 3.82
N THR A 135 9.10 -7.47 4.35
CA THR A 135 7.82 -8.15 4.47
C THR A 135 7.22 -8.47 3.09
N VAL A 136 6.71 -9.70 2.95
CA VAL A 136 5.98 -10.19 1.78
C VAL A 136 4.59 -10.64 2.23
N ILE A 137 3.56 -10.24 1.47
CA ILE A 137 2.20 -10.72 1.71
C ILE A 137 1.97 -11.98 0.87
N HIS A 138 1.92 -13.13 1.53
CA HIS A 138 1.67 -14.41 0.87
C HIS A 138 0.20 -14.58 0.48
N ARG A 139 -0.04 -15.36 -0.57
CA ARG A 139 -1.41 -15.80 -0.90
C ARG A 139 -1.98 -16.61 0.29
N ASN A 140 -3.08 -16.12 0.87
CA ASN A 140 -3.69 -16.72 2.05
C ASN A 140 -5.23 -16.73 1.93
N VAL A 141 -5.84 -17.90 2.14
CA VAL A 141 -7.30 -18.06 1.99
C VAL A 141 -8.09 -17.23 3.01
N ARG A 142 -7.62 -17.15 4.26
CA ARG A 142 -8.29 -16.34 5.31
C ARG A 142 -8.30 -14.86 4.96
N LEU A 143 -7.22 -14.36 4.35
CA LEU A 143 -7.14 -12.98 3.87
C LEU A 143 -8.17 -12.70 2.77
N ALA A 144 -8.42 -13.67 1.88
CA ALA A 144 -9.44 -13.56 0.84
C ALA A 144 -10.88 -13.68 1.39
N GLU A 145 -11.08 -14.44 2.48
CA GLU A 145 -12.39 -14.60 3.13
C GLU A 145 -12.79 -13.38 3.97
N ALA A 146 -11.85 -12.76 4.69
CA ALA A 146 -12.11 -11.69 5.66
C ALA A 146 -13.01 -10.54 5.15
N PRO A 147 -12.85 -10.02 3.90
CA PRO A 147 -13.73 -8.99 3.34
C PRO A 147 -15.22 -9.39 3.30
N SER A 148 -15.53 -10.67 3.02
CA SER A 148 -16.92 -11.16 2.97
C SER A 148 -17.63 -11.12 4.33
N TYR A 149 -16.86 -11.04 5.42
CA TYR A 149 -17.36 -10.88 6.79
C TYR A 149 -17.31 -9.42 7.28
N GLY A 150 -16.87 -8.48 6.45
CA GLY A 150 -16.73 -7.07 6.81
C GLY A 150 -15.74 -6.83 7.96
N LYS A 151 -14.74 -7.71 8.13
CA LYS A 151 -13.75 -7.64 9.22
C LYS A 151 -12.34 -7.52 8.64
N PRO A 152 -11.48 -6.65 9.22
CA PRO A 152 -10.04 -6.70 8.97
C PRO A 152 -9.47 -8.08 9.34
N ILE A 153 -8.40 -8.51 8.67
CA ILE A 153 -7.82 -9.85 8.86
C ILE A 153 -7.45 -10.15 10.32
N GLY A 154 -6.91 -9.17 11.06
CA GLY A 154 -6.58 -9.33 12.48
C GLY A 154 -7.79 -9.60 13.38
N LEU A 155 -8.97 -9.08 13.03
CA LEU A 155 -10.23 -9.35 13.76
C LEU A 155 -10.95 -10.61 13.25
N TYR A 156 -10.72 -10.99 12.00
CA TYR A 156 -11.27 -12.19 11.40
C TYR A 156 -10.54 -13.45 11.88
N ASP A 157 -9.22 -13.47 11.76
CA ASP A 157 -8.34 -14.54 12.22
C ASP A 157 -6.98 -13.98 12.68
N SER A 158 -6.91 -13.66 13.98
CA SER A 158 -5.72 -13.11 14.64
C SER A 158 -4.47 -14.00 14.55
N LYS A 159 -4.61 -15.30 14.28
CA LYS A 159 -3.47 -16.24 14.21
C LYS A 159 -3.05 -16.57 12.78
N SER A 160 -3.83 -16.15 11.78
CA SER A 160 -3.52 -16.41 10.37
C SER A 160 -2.17 -15.83 9.95
N ILE A 161 -1.55 -16.48 8.96
CA ILE A 161 -0.34 -15.95 8.28
C ILE A 161 -0.61 -14.54 7.74
N GLY A 162 -1.82 -14.28 7.22
CA GLY A 162 -2.19 -12.94 6.75
C GLY A 162 -2.07 -11.87 7.84
N THR A 163 -2.59 -12.13 9.04
CA THR A 163 -2.43 -11.22 10.19
C THR A 163 -0.97 -10.98 10.54
N GLN A 164 -0.17 -12.05 10.60
CA GLN A 164 1.27 -11.94 10.91
C GLN A 164 2.00 -11.09 9.86
N CYS A 165 1.74 -11.31 8.57
CA CYS A 165 2.30 -10.52 7.47
C CYS A 165 1.93 -9.03 7.58
N TYR A 166 0.66 -8.69 7.85
CA TYR A 166 0.25 -7.29 7.98
C TYR A 166 0.78 -6.60 9.24
N ASN A 167 0.96 -7.33 10.34
CA ASN A 167 1.62 -6.79 11.54
C ASN A 167 3.09 -6.47 11.25
N ALA A 168 3.84 -7.40 10.65
CA ALA A 168 5.23 -7.18 10.24
C ALA A 168 5.35 -6.01 9.26
N LEU A 169 4.42 -5.89 8.30
CA LEU A 169 4.39 -4.76 7.37
C LEU A 169 4.14 -3.44 8.10
N THR A 170 3.24 -3.43 9.08
CA THR A 170 2.93 -2.23 9.87
C THR A 170 4.15 -1.78 10.67
N GLU A 171 4.88 -2.71 11.31
CA GLU A 171 6.14 -2.40 12.00
C GLU A 171 7.18 -1.83 11.03
N GLU A 172 7.35 -2.42 9.86
CA GLU A 172 8.31 -1.94 8.86
C GLU A 172 7.93 -0.55 8.32
N ILE A 173 6.64 -0.29 8.07
CA ILE A 173 6.13 1.03 7.68
C ILE A 173 6.46 2.07 8.75
N LEU A 174 6.13 1.80 10.01
CA LEU A 174 6.37 2.73 11.12
C LEU A 174 7.87 3.02 11.28
N GLY A 175 8.71 1.99 11.19
CA GLY A 175 10.16 2.13 11.19
C GLY A 175 10.68 3.03 10.07
N ARG A 176 10.17 2.89 8.84
CA ARG A 176 10.55 3.73 7.70
C ARG A 176 10.04 5.18 7.81
N LEU A 177 8.89 5.39 8.47
CA LEU A 177 8.33 6.72 8.72
C LEU A 177 9.04 7.47 9.86
N GLY A 178 10.01 6.84 10.54
CA GLY A 178 10.71 7.43 11.68
C GLY A 178 9.84 7.53 12.94
N GLY A 179 8.71 6.82 12.97
CA GLY A 179 7.77 6.82 14.08
C GLY A 179 7.92 5.56 14.93
N TYR A 180 8.40 5.76 16.16
CA TYR A 180 8.46 4.80 17.28
C TYR A 180 9.58 3.74 17.24
N ASP A 181 10.43 3.80 18.28
CA ASP A 181 11.29 2.71 18.72
C ASP A 181 10.42 1.68 19.46
N TYR A 182 9.78 0.77 18.72
CA TYR A 182 9.20 -0.44 19.31
C TYR A 182 10.40 -1.28 19.76
N GLY A 183 10.63 -1.31 21.09
CA GLY A 183 11.89 -1.81 21.66
C GLY A 183 12.36 -3.13 21.04
N GLU A 184 13.67 -3.27 20.90
CA GLU A 184 14.42 -4.37 20.24
C GLU A 184 13.97 -5.82 20.53
N LYS A 185 13.04 -6.04 21.46
CA LYS A 185 12.57 -7.35 21.92
C LYS A 185 11.43 -7.97 21.09
N GLU A 186 10.77 -7.24 20.19
CA GLU A 186 9.63 -7.78 19.41
C GLU A 186 9.80 -7.67 17.89
N ARG A 187 11.02 -7.47 17.38
CA ARG A 187 11.27 -7.57 15.93
C ARG A 187 10.97 -8.99 15.45
N PHE A 188 9.87 -9.16 14.72
CA PHE A 188 9.54 -10.38 14.00
C PHE A 188 10.68 -10.66 13.00
N ARG A 189 11.35 -11.79 13.15
CA ARG A 189 12.47 -12.18 12.29
C ARG A 189 11.91 -12.92 11.07
N PRO A 190 12.51 -12.78 9.88
CA PRO A 190 12.09 -13.50 8.68
C PRO A 190 11.98 -15.04 8.82
N GLY A 191 12.55 -15.63 9.88
CA GLY A 191 12.43 -17.05 10.22
C GLY A 191 11.24 -17.44 11.10
N ASP A 192 10.45 -16.47 11.56
CA ASP A 192 9.29 -16.71 12.45
C ASP A 192 8.02 -17.11 11.67
N ILE A 193 8.05 -16.98 10.34
CA ILE A 193 7.00 -17.48 9.44
C ILE A 193 7.27 -18.98 9.23
N GLY A 194 6.66 -19.81 10.08
CA GLY A 194 6.81 -21.26 10.03
C GLY A 194 6.58 -21.82 8.62
N THR A 195 7.61 -22.45 8.06
CA THR A 195 7.48 -23.38 6.94
C THR A 195 6.75 -24.62 7.45
N HIS A 196 5.42 -24.57 7.49
CA HIS A 196 4.63 -25.79 7.64
C HIS A 196 4.58 -26.51 6.30
N SER A 197 5.65 -27.26 6.01
CA SER A 197 5.58 -28.44 5.16
C SER A 197 4.84 -29.53 5.93
N GLY A 198 3.57 -29.72 5.55
CA GLY A 198 2.72 -30.86 5.88
C GLY A 198 1.93 -31.24 4.64
#